data_AF-A0A3M7LV89-F1
#
_entry.id   AF-A0A3M7LV89-F1
#
_cell.length_a   1.000
_cell.length_b   1.000
_cell.length_c   1.000
_cell.angle_alpha   90.00
_cell.angle_beta   90.00
_cell.angle_gamma   90.00
#
_symmetry.space_group_name_H-M   'P 1'
#
loop_
_entity.id
_entity.type
_entity.pdbx_description
1 polymer ?
#
loop_
_entity_poly.entity_id
_entity_poly.type
_entity_poly.pdbx_seq_one_letter_code
_entity_poly.pdbx_strand_id
1 'polypeptide(L)'
;MSLQHPLLDAATNAIQHTIFQEHRHHFHQHASASLLLDELHRLSSGNASGNRSTVVSGRKFALFIRAFAPYFDVLGTCVKLRSEWIGGFWGLIHLIFKISSDYALLLEKIADTFEAVAQIIPPYQQIYEVCKRNTSDPNVDAEGLRLAALMSYVYADLVQLCLELYQIFCRGFQGPETHYLTLPTLWRPLDSRLVHLETRISQHKKWLQKETESQVQQYADVSLYRKDYLGFLQRYSEVKANGHVDHEDQRIAKRLRRVAKVQAWLSSSGMGNARDGNQQLHTNSSDWFLHTDAYSRWRDKPFESTEANNSDALLGNWQHRVLFVQDYNLTLSGRESCCSSGRP
;
A
#
# COMPACT_ATOMS: atom_id res chain seq x y z
N MET A 1 38.06 -8.84 -4.24
CA MET A 1 36.96 -9.55 -4.94
C MET A 1 35.64 -9.03 -4.37
N SER A 2 34.93 -8.19 -5.13
CA SER A 2 33.63 -7.64 -4.74
C SER A 2 32.58 -8.74 -4.90
N LEU A 3 32.07 -9.26 -3.78
CA LEU A 3 30.81 -10.00 -3.77
C LEU A 3 29.73 -8.98 -4.13
N GLN A 4 29.31 -9.00 -5.39
CA GLN A 4 28.34 -8.07 -5.95
C GLN A 4 26.98 -8.35 -5.31
N HIS A 5 26.39 -7.35 -4.66
CA HIS A 5 24.99 -7.36 -4.26
C HIS A 5 24.22 -6.49 -5.24
N PRO A 6 23.95 -7.00 -6.47
CA PRO A 6 23.51 -6.17 -7.59
C PRO A 6 22.19 -5.45 -7.30
N LEU A 7 21.31 -6.02 -6.48
CA LEU A 7 20.05 -5.39 -6.10
C LEU A 7 20.23 -4.24 -5.12
N LEU A 8 21.13 -4.36 -4.12
CA LEU A 8 21.44 -3.27 -3.18
C LEU A 8 22.12 -2.12 -3.92
N ASP A 9 23.08 -2.45 -4.79
CA ASP A 9 23.79 -1.47 -5.59
C ASP A 9 22.88 -0.80 -6.63
N ALA A 10 22.04 -1.56 -7.34
CA ALA A 10 21.08 -1.00 -8.29
C ALA A 10 20.04 -0.10 -7.61
N ALA A 11 19.52 -0.50 -6.45
CA ALA A 11 18.59 0.32 -5.67
C ALA A 11 19.27 1.61 -5.21
N THR A 12 20.49 1.54 -4.69
CA THR A 12 21.27 2.73 -4.26
C THR A 12 21.55 3.67 -5.43
N ASN A 13 21.93 3.13 -6.59
CA ASN A 13 22.12 3.91 -7.81
C ASN A 13 20.80 4.57 -8.26
N ALA A 14 19.67 3.87 -8.18
CA ALA A 14 18.37 4.42 -8.51
C ALA A 14 18.02 5.64 -7.62
N ILE A 15 18.41 5.63 -6.34
CA ILE A 15 18.26 6.80 -5.46
C ILE A 15 19.03 8.00 -6.02
N GLN A 16 20.31 7.81 -6.34
CA GLN A 16 21.19 8.89 -6.82
C GLN A 16 20.71 9.49 -8.15
N HIS A 17 20.16 8.66 -9.05
CA HIS A 17 19.67 9.08 -10.36
C HIS A 17 18.26 9.68 -10.34
N THR A 18 17.43 9.34 -9.36
CA THR A 18 16.03 9.80 -9.31
C THR A 18 15.88 11.14 -8.58
N ILE A 19 16.76 11.46 -7.63
CA ILE A 19 16.66 12.71 -6.85
C ILE A 19 17.03 13.90 -7.74
N PHE A 20 16.11 14.86 -7.84
CA PHE A 20 16.29 16.09 -8.60
C PHE A 20 17.35 16.99 -7.97
N GLN A 21 18.07 17.74 -8.80
CA GLN A 21 19.16 18.61 -8.35
C GLN A 21 18.70 19.62 -7.28
N GLU A 22 17.48 20.15 -7.42
CA GLU A 22 16.84 21.08 -6.49
C GLU A 22 16.68 20.48 -5.09
N HIS A 23 16.39 19.18 -5.00
CA HIS A 23 16.12 18.51 -3.72
C HIS A 23 17.38 17.88 -3.10
N ARG A 24 18.53 17.93 -3.78
CA ARG A 24 19.78 17.33 -3.27
C ARG A 24 20.25 17.96 -1.96
N HIS A 25 19.97 19.23 -1.70
CA HIS A 25 20.33 19.86 -0.42
C HIS A 25 19.57 19.28 0.79
N HIS A 26 18.44 18.60 0.56
CA HIS A 26 17.67 17.93 1.62
C HIS A 26 18.00 16.44 1.72
N PHE A 27 18.76 15.90 0.77
CA PHE A 27 19.19 14.51 0.78
C PHE A 27 20.51 14.39 1.55
N HIS A 28 20.45 13.71 2.68
CA HIS A 28 21.63 13.45 3.51
C HIS A 28 22.21 12.09 3.14
N GLN A 29 23.29 12.09 2.34
CA GLN A 29 23.95 10.87 1.86
C GLN A 29 24.48 9.95 2.98
N HIS A 30 24.73 10.51 4.16
CA HIS A 30 25.24 9.79 5.35
C HIS A 30 24.23 9.82 6.51
N ALA A 31 22.93 9.82 6.21
CA ALA A 31 21.90 9.79 7.24
C ALA A 31 21.91 8.49 8.05
N SER A 32 21.54 8.59 9.33
CA SER A 32 21.36 7.45 10.22
C SER A 32 19.96 7.46 10.83
N ALA A 33 19.45 6.29 11.20
CA ALA A 33 18.18 6.17 11.91
C ALA A 33 18.11 7.05 13.16
N SER A 34 19.22 7.16 13.92
CA SER A 34 19.30 8.02 15.11
C SER A 34 19.11 9.50 14.77
N LEU A 35 19.81 10.01 13.75
CA LEU A 35 19.67 11.40 13.32
C LEU A 35 18.22 11.73 12.93
N LEU A 36 17.57 10.84 12.18
CA LEU A 36 16.17 11.05 11.80
C LEU A 36 15.24 11.04 13.03
N LEU A 37 15.45 10.12 13.97
CA LEU A 37 14.64 10.05 15.18
C LEU A 37 14.79 11.29 16.06
N ASP A 38 16.02 11.80 16.20
CA ASP A 38 16.30 13.03 16.96
C ASP A 38 15.63 14.24 16.31
N GLU A 39 15.64 14.32 14.98
CA GLU A 39 14.94 15.38 14.26
C GLU A 39 13.41 15.31 14.44
N LEU A 40 12.82 14.12 14.32
CA LEU A 40 11.39 13.90 14.56
C LEU A 40 11.00 14.24 16.00
N HIS A 41 11.85 13.90 16.98
CA HIS A 41 11.67 14.29 18.38
C HIS A 41 11.72 15.80 18.57
N ARG A 42 12.70 16.48 17.97
CA ARG A 42 12.81 17.94 18.02
C ARG A 42 11.55 18.62 17.44
N LEU A 43 11.00 18.09 16.35
CA LEU A 43 9.74 18.57 15.76
C LEU A 43 8.53 18.34 16.66
N SER A 44 8.54 17.27 17.46
CA SER A 44 7.48 17.01 18.45
C SER A 44 7.59 17.90 19.69
N SER A 45 8.81 18.29 20.09
CA SER A 45 9.05 19.07 21.32
C SER A 45 9.04 20.58 21.11
N GLY A 46 9.46 21.07 19.94
CA GLY A 46 9.57 22.51 19.65
C GLY A 46 8.26 23.20 19.23
N ASN A 47 7.21 22.43 18.95
CA ASN A 47 5.99 22.94 18.32
C ASN A 47 4.86 23.17 19.35
N ALA A 48 4.95 24.24 20.14
CA ALA A 48 3.83 24.71 20.96
C ALA A 48 2.64 25.24 20.12
N SER A 49 2.86 25.53 18.82
CA SER A 49 1.85 25.99 17.85
C SER A 49 1.81 25.16 16.55
N GLY A 50 2.53 24.04 16.49
CA GLY A 50 2.69 23.27 15.25
C GLY A 50 1.46 22.44 14.90
N ASN A 51 1.28 22.22 13.60
CA ASN A 51 0.15 21.48 13.04
C ASN A 51 0.13 20.05 13.60
N ARG A 52 -0.91 19.71 14.39
CA ARG A 52 -1.03 18.41 15.09
C ARG A 52 -0.81 17.20 14.16
N SER A 53 -1.21 17.34 12.90
CA SER A 53 -1.01 16.32 11.86
C SER A 53 0.47 15.99 11.60
N THR A 54 1.37 16.98 11.61
CA THR A 54 2.81 16.77 11.41
C THR A 54 3.42 15.99 12.56
N VAL A 55 3.00 16.26 13.80
CA VAL A 55 3.47 15.53 14.99
C VAL A 55 3.01 14.08 14.97
N VAL A 56 1.73 13.84 14.63
CA VAL A 56 1.19 12.47 14.50
C VAL A 56 1.91 11.71 13.39
N SER A 57 2.10 12.35 12.24
CA SER A 57 2.83 11.77 11.11
C SER A 57 4.28 11.45 11.48
N GLY A 58 4.96 12.35 12.19
CA GLY A 58 6.32 12.11 12.68
C GLY A 58 6.43 10.90 13.60
N ARG A 59 5.41 10.63 14.44
CA ARG A 59 5.38 9.41 15.27
C ARG A 59 5.28 8.13 14.45
N LYS A 60 4.49 8.13 13.37
CA LYS A 60 4.35 6.98 12.45
C LYS A 60 5.65 6.72 11.70
N PHE A 61 6.32 7.77 11.23
CA PHE A 61 7.67 7.66 10.67
C PHE A 61 8.67 7.11 11.70
N ALA A 62 8.64 7.60 12.94
CA ALA A 62 9.52 7.11 14.00
C ALA A 62 9.28 5.63 14.31
N LEU A 63 8.03 5.16 14.26
CA LEU A 63 7.68 3.75 14.42
C LEU A 63 8.30 2.90 13.30
N PHE A 64 8.18 3.34 12.04
CA PHE A 64 8.84 2.67 10.91
C PHE A 64 10.36 2.65 11.05
N ILE A 65 10.99 3.80 11.34
CA ILE A 65 12.45 3.90 11.48
C ILE A 65 12.95 2.94 12.57
N ARG A 66 12.29 2.90 13.73
CA ARG A 66 12.68 1.99 14.82
C ARG A 66 12.50 0.52 14.47
N ALA A 67 11.41 0.18 13.78
CA ALA A 67 11.12 -1.19 13.42
C ALA A 67 12.05 -1.71 12.30
N PHE A 68 12.43 -0.83 11.36
CA PHE A 68 13.29 -1.20 10.24
C PHE A 68 14.79 -1.01 10.52
N ALA A 69 15.22 -0.15 11.45
CA ALA A 69 16.65 0.05 11.75
C ALA A 69 17.45 -1.24 11.96
N PRO A 70 16.95 -2.25 12.72
CA PRO A 70 17.67 -3.49 12.95
C PRO A 70 17.85 -4.37 11.69
N TYR A 71 17.17 -4.06 10.58
CA TYR A 71 17.40 -4.71 9.29
C TYR A 71 18.87 -4.65 8.89
N PHE A 72 19.51 -3.50 9.08
CA PHE A 72 20.90 -3.29 8.70
C PHE A 72 21.86 -4.04 9.63
N ASP A 73 21.49 -4.26 10.88
CA ASP A 73 22.27 -5.08 11.82
C ASP A 73 22.25 -6.55 11.39
N VAL A 74 21.07 -7.08 11.02
CA VAL A 74 20.94 -8.45 10.46
C VAL A 74 21.70 -8.58 9.14
N LEU A 75 21.59 -7.59 8.25
CA LEU A 75 22.33 -7.62 6.98
C LEU A 75 23.85 -7.56 7.22
N GLY A 76 24.29 -6.81 8.23
CA GLY A 76 25.69 -6.69 8.63
C GLY A 76 26.30 -7.98 9.19
N THR A 77 25.50 -8.92 9.70
CA THR A 77 26.01 -10.26 10.06
C THR A 77 26.29 -11.13 8.84
N CYS A 78 25.60 -10.84 7.73
CA CYS A 78 25.66 -11.62 6.51
C CYS A 78 26.76 -11.14 5.56
N VAL A 79 26.93 -9.82 5.46
CA VAL A 79 27.80 -9.16 4.47
C VAL A 79 28.45 -7.92 5.05
N LYS A 80 29.59 -7.53 4.47
CA LYS A 80 30.24 -6.26 4.80
C LYS A 80 29.36 -5.10 4.31
N LEU A 81 28.67 -4.47 5.24
CA LEU A 81 27.71 -3.40 4.97
C LEU A 81 28.41 -2.13 4.48
N ARG A 82 27.92 -1.55 3.38
CA ARG A 82 28.41 -0.28 2.83
C ARG A 82 27.61 0.89 3.41
N SER A 83 28.30 1.97 3.79
CA SER A 83 27.68 3.19 4.32
C SER A 83 26.69 3.81 3.34
N GLU A 84 26.94 3.68 2.04
CA GLU A 84 26.08 4.19 0.96
C GLU A 84 24.69 3.55 0.95
N TRP A 85 24.58 2.26 1.26
CA TRP A 85 23.29 1.56 1.29
C TRP A 85 22.43 2.06 2.45
N ILE A 86 23.04 2.19 3.63
CA ILE A 86 22.37 2.63 4.85
C ILE A 86 22.01 4.12 4.73
N GLY A 87 23.02 4.93 4.42
CA GLY A 87 22.90 6.38 4.32
C GLY A 87 21.98 6.81 3.19
N GLY A 88 22.04 6.14 2.04
CA GLY A 88 21.14 6.38 0.92
C GLY A 88 19.68 6.09 1.28
N PHE A 89 19.43 4.98 1.97
CA PHE A 89 18.08 4.62 2.41
C PHE A 89 17.51 5.64 3.42
N TRP A 90 18.23 5.92 4.50
CA TRP A 90 17.76 6.89 5.50
C TRP A 90 17.69 8.32 4.94
N GLY A 91 18.60 8.68 4.03
CA GLY A 91 18.58 9.96 3.35
C GLY A 91 17.33 10.13 2.50
N LEU A 92 16.86 9.05 1.87
CA LEU A 92 15.62 9.05 1.10
C LEU A 92 14.37 9.18 2.00
N ILE A 93 14.33 8.46 3.13
CA ILE A 93 13.25 8.60 4.11
C ILE A 93 13.17 10.04 4.67
N HIS A 94 14.33 10.60 5.03
CA HIS A 94 14.44 11.98 5.48
C HIS A 94 13.94 12.96 4.41
N LEU A 95 14.37 12.78 3.16
CA LEU A 95 13.95 13.61 2.04
C LEU A 95 12.43 13.59 1.86
N ILE A 96 11.80 12.41 1.86
CA ILE A 96 10.35 12.25 1.74
C ILE A 96 9.64 12.98 2.89
N PHE A 97 10.09 12.82 4.12
CA PHE A 97 9.52 13.52 5.25
C PHE A 97 9.64 15.03 5.10
N LYS A 98 10.81 15.53 4.67
CA LYS A 98 11.05 16.96 4.50
C LYS A 98 10.16 17.60 3.45
N ILE A 99 10.08 17.01 2.25
CA ILE A 99 9.26 17.55 1.15
C ILE A 99 7.76 17.39 1.41
N SER A 100 7.36 16.37 2.17
CA SER A 100 5.95 16.13 2.49
C SER A 100 5.45 17.00 3.63
N SER A 101 6.34 17.54 4.46
CA SER A 101 5.99 18.35 5.64
C SER A 101 5.10 19.55 5.33
N ASP A 102 5.22 20.11 4.11
CA ASP A 102 4.42 21.24 3.65
C ASP A 102 3.00 20.84 3.17
N TYR A 103 2.74 19.53 3.03
CA TYR A 103 1.50 18.96 2.48
C TYR A 103 0.84 18.01 3.49
N ALA A 104 0.15 18.57 4.50
CA ALA A 104 -0.39 17.80 5.64
C ALA A 104 -1.17 16.52 5.28
N LEU A 105 -2.09 16.57 4.32
CA LEU A 105 -2.88 15.39 3.92
C LEU A 105 -2.03 14.30 3.25
N LEU A 106 -1.02 14.70 2.48
CA LEU A 106 -0.14 13.76 1.79
C LEU A 106 0.90 13.19 2.75
N LEU A 107 1.44 14.02 3.65
CA LEU A 107 2.29 13.58 4.75
C LEU A 107 1.57 12.52 5.60
N GLU A 108 0.33 12.78 6.00
CA GLU A 108 -0.47 11.84 6.80
C GLU A 108 -0.63 10.49 6.09
N LYS A 109 -0.93 10.52 4.79
CA LYS A 109 -1.10 9.31 4.00
C LYS A 109 0.20 8.52 3.80
N ILE A 110 1.32 9.21 3.64
CA ILE A 110 2.65 8.58 3.59
C ILE A 110 3.00 8.00 4.96
N ALA A 111 2.67 8.71 6.02
CA ALA A 111 2.89 8.26 7.39
C ALA A 111 2.05 7.00 7.69
N ASP A 112 0.79 6.94 7.27
CA ASP A 112 -0.06 5.73 7.32
C ASP A 112 0.58 4.57 6.56
N THR A 113 1.16 4.86 5.40
CA THR A 113 1.83 3.85 4.57
C THR A 113 3.05 3.27 5.28
N PHE A 114 3.91 4.13 5.85
CA PHE A 114 5.08 3.66 6.60
C PHE A 114 4.68 2.94 7.89
N GLU A 115 3.62 3.36 8.57
CA GLU A 115 3.06 2.66 9.73
C GLU A 115 2.54 1.26 9.34
N ALA A 116 1.78 1.14 8.26
CA ALA A 116 1.30 -0.16 7.76
C ALA A 116 2.48 -1.09 7.42
N VAL A 117 3.50 -0.59 6.72
CA VAL A 117 4.74 -1.33 6.43
C VAL A 117 5.42 -1.76 7.73
N ALA A 118 5.54 -0.87 8.71
CA ALA A 118 6.18 -1.17 9.99
C ALA A 118 5.49 -2.30 10.79
N GLN A 119 4.17 -2.45 10.64
CA GLN A 119 3.42 -3.53 11.28
C GLN A 119 3.67 -4.91 10.64
N ILE A 120 3.99 -4.94 9.35
CA ILE A 120 4.15 -6.18 8.60
C ILE A 120 5.60 -6.61 8.42
N ILE A 121 6.57 -5.72 8.61
CA ILE A 121 7.99 -6.09 8.49
C ILE A 121 8.38 -7.16 9.52
N PRO A 122 9.39 -7.99 9.21
CA PRO A 122 9.91 -8.96 10.15
C PRO A 122 10.41 -8.28 11.44
N PRO A 123 10.37 -8.99 12.59
CA PRO A 123 10.93 -8.50 13.85
C PRO A 123 12.47 -8.57 13.82
N TYR A 124 13.11 -7.74 12.99
CA TYR A 124 14.55 -7.79 12.73
C TYR A 124 15.42 -7.72 13.98
N GLN A 125 15.00 -6.99 15.01
CA GLN A 125 15.72 -6.94 16.29
C GLN A 125 15.82 -8.33 16.94
N GLN A 126 14.71 -9.06 17.01
CA GLN A 126 14.67 -10.39 17.63
C GLN A 126 15.52 -11.37 16.83
N ILE A 127 15.46 -11.24 15.51
CA ILE A 127 16.22 -12.07 14.56
C ILE A 127 17.72 -11.82 14.72
N TYR A 128 18.15 -10.56 14.80
CA TYR A 128 19.54 -10.20 15.05
C TYR A 128 20.07 -10.83 16.34
N GLU A 129 19.31 -10.73 17.44
CA GLU A 129 19.69 -11.31 18.72
C GLU A 129 19.80 -12.85 18.68
N VAL A 130 18.98 -13.53 17.88
CA VAL A 130 19.10 -14.98 17.65
C VAL A 130 20.35 -15.30 16.83
N CYS A 131 20.57 -14.60 15.72
CA CYS A 131 21.74 -14.81 14.86
C CYS A 131 23.05 -14.58 15.62
N LYS A 132 23.13 -13.53 16.43
CA LYS A 132 24.32 -13.17 17.23
C LYS A 132 24.70 -14.24 18.26
N ARG A 133 23.73 -15.03 18.76
CA ARG A 133 24.01 -16.11 19.73
C ARG A 133 24.59 -17.36 19.06
N ASN A 134 24.43 -17.51 17.75
CA ASN A 134 24.74 -18.73 16.99
C ASN A 134 26.01 -18.61 16.12
N THR A 135 26.80 -17.54 16.25
CA THR A 135 27.98 -17.22 15.41
C THR A 135 29.21 -18.15 15.56
N SER A 136 29.05 -19.35 16.09
CA SER A 136 30.16 -20.29 16.36
C SER A 136 30.44 -21.29 15.22
N ASP A 137 29.68 -21.25 14.11
CA ASP A 137 29.71 -22.28 13.07
C ASP A 137 30.50 -21.83 11.82
N PRO A 138 31.48 -22.60 11.31
CA PRO A 138 32.27 -22.27 10.11
C PRO A 138 31.49 -22.30 8.78
N ASN A 139 30.25 -22.80 8.74
CA ASN A 139 29.42 -22.83 7.51
C ASN A 139 28.65 -21.52 7.22
N VAL A 140 28.89 -20.47 8.02
CA VAL A 140 28.15 -19.19 8.03
C VAL A 140 28.27 -18.39 6.73
N ASP A 141 29.35 -18.53 5.97
CA ASP A 141 29.60 -17.66 4.81
C ASP A 141 28.61 -17.88 3.65
N ALA A 142 28.29 -19.14 3.32
CA ALA A 142 27.38 -19.44 2.21
C ALA A 142 25.91 -19.15 2.57
N GLU A 143 25.51 -19.47 3.80
CA GLU A 143 24.17 -19.22 4.32
C GLU A 143 23.93 -17.70 4.51
N GLY A 144 24.94 -16.97 5.01
CA GLY A 144 24.93 -15.52 5.15
C GLY A 144 24.79 -14.79 3.82
N LEU A 145 25.58 -15.17 2.81
CA LEU A 145 25.45 -14.59 1.45
C LEU A 145 24.06 -14.79 0.86
N ARG A 146 23.45 -15.96 1.09
CA ARG A 146 22.10 -16.25 0.63
C ARG A 146 21.05 -15.42 1.38
N LEU A 147 21.17 -15.30 2.70
CA LEU A 147 20.29 -14.44 3.50
C LEU A 147 20.39 -12.98 3.04
N ALA A 148 21.60 -12.48 2.77
CA ALA A 148 21.80 -11.14 2.24
C ALA A 148 21.15 -10.94 0.86
N ALA A 149 21.25 -11.92 -0.04
CA ALA A 149 20.59 -11.87 -1.34
C ALA A 149 19.06 -11.76 -1.18
N LEU A 150 18.46 -12.51 -0.27
CA LEU A 150 17.02 -12.45 -0.01
C LEU A 150 16.60 -11.14 0.65
N MET A 151 17.35 -10.68 1.64
CA MET A 151 17.12 -9.39 2.29
C MET A 151 17.24 -8.23 1.28
N SER A 152 18.07 -8.34 0.25
CA SER A 152 18.23 -7.29 -0.78
C SER A 152 16.94 -7.02 -1.56
N TYR A 153 16.04 -8.00 -1.70
CA TYR A 153 14.72 -7.78 -2.32
C TYR A 153 13.84 -6.84 -1.50
N VAL A 154 13.84 -6.98 -0.17
CA VAL A 154 13.08 -6.09 0.72
C VAL A 154 13.63 -4.68 0.65
N TYR A 155 14.95 -4.53 0.66
CA TYR A 155 15.60 -3.23 0.47
C TYR A 155 15.21 -2.60 -0.85
N ALA A 156 15.35 -3.33 -1.97
CA ALA A 156 15.02 -2.83 -3.29
C ALA A 156 13.55 -2.41 -3.40
N ASP A 157 12.63 -3.18 -2.81
CA ASP A 157 11.21 -2.86 -2.82
C ASP A 157 10.87 -1.61 -2.01
N LEU A 158 11.44 -1.47 -0.81
CA LEU A 158 11.22 -0.31 0.03
C LEU A 158 11.83 0.95 -0.58
N VAL A 159 13.03 0.85 -1.15
CA VAL A 159 13.64 1.94 -1.92
C VAL A 159 12.74 2.33 -3.08
N GLN A 160 12.26 1.36 -3.85
CA GLN A 160 11.37 1.62 -4.98
C GLN A 160 10.08 2.32 -4.55
N LEU A 161 9.44 1.85 -3.47
CA LEU A 161 8.27 2.51 -2.89
C LEU A 161 8.59 3.97 -2.53
N CYS A 162 9.71 4.19 -1.84
CA CYS A 162 10.14 5.52 -1.42
C CYS A 162 10.40 6.44 -2.63
N LEU A 163 10.99 5.92 -3.72
CA LEU A 163 11.20 6.68 -4.94
C LEU A 163 9.89 7.05 -5.64
N GLU A 164 8.86 6.19 -5.62
CA GLU A 164 7.53 6.60 -6.11
C GLU A 164 6.88 7.66 -5.25
N LEU A 165 6.94 7.49 -3.92
CA LEU A 165 6.43 8.47 -3.00
C LEU A 165 7.07 9.83 -3.27
N TYR A 166 8.39 9.84 -3.43
CA TYR A 166 9.15 11.03 -3.82
C TYR A 166 8.69 11.60 -5.18
N GLN A 167 8.52 10.76 -6.20
CA GLN A 167 8.08 11.20 -7.53
C GLN A 167 6.67 11.78 -7.53
N ILE A 168 5.77 11.35 -6.64
CA ILE A 168 4.42 11.95 -6.51
C ILE A 168 4.53 13.44 -6.18
N PHE A 169 5.46 13.85 -5.32
CA PHE A 169 5.71 15.26 -5.02
C PHE A 169 6.26 16.01 -6.22
N CYS A 170 7.19 15.39 -6.94
CA CYS A 170 7.90 16.08 -8.01
C CYS A 170 7.06 16.23 -9.30
N ARG A 171 6.08 15.34 -9.53
CA ARG A 171 5.17 15.42 -10.69
C ARG A 171 4.27 16.67 -10.67
N GLY A 172 4.10 17.32 -9.53
CA GLY A 172 3.39 18.58 -9.43
C GLY A 172 4.13 19.78 -10.04
N PHE A 173 5.41 19.64 -10.38
CA PHE A 173 6.29 20.77 -10.75
C PHE A 173 6.60 20.91 -12.25
N GLN A 174 6.13 20.00 -13.11
CA GLN A 174 6.58 19.92 -14.52
C GLN A 174 5.66 20.55 -15.58
N GLY A 175 4.71 21.42 -15.21
CA GLY A 175 4.03 22.22 -16.25
C GLY A 175 2.89 23.12 -15.75
N PRO A 176 2.66 24.27 -16.40
CA PRO A 176 1.64 25.25 -16.01
C PRO A 176 0.19 24.78 -16.17
N GLU A 177 -0.07 23.62 -16.78
CA GLU A 177 -1.42 23.12 -17.09
C GLU A 177 -1.89 21.94 -16.22
N THR A 178 -1.08 21.45 -15.28
CA THR A 178 -1.35 20.19 -14.56
C THR A 178 -2.03 20.33 -13.19
N HIS A 179 -2.78 21.41 -12.96
CA HIS A 179 -3.43 21.69 -11.68
C HIS A 179 -4.68 20.83 -11.37
N TYR A 180 -5.03 19.87 -12.22
CA TYR A 180 -6.29 19.10 -12.09
C TYR A 180 -6.13 17.62 -11.75
N LEU A 181 -4.90 17.09 -11.61
CA LEU A 181 -4.73 15.72 -11.11
C LEU A 181 -4.98 15.69 -9.61
N THR A 182 -6.24 15.45 -9.25
CA THR A 182 -6.67 15.29 -7.85
C THR A 182 -5.83 14.20 -7.17
N LEU A 183 -5.39 14.45 -5.93
CA LEU A 183 -4.62 13.52 -5.08
C LEU A 183 -5.09 12.05 -5.14
N PRO A 184 -6.39 11.72 -5.24
CA PRO A 184 -6.86 10.35 -5.37
C PRO A 184 -6.42 9.64 -6.66
N THR A 185 -6.11 10.36 -7.74
CA THR A 185 -5.71 9.77 -9.03
C THR A 185 -4.24 9.36 -9.05
N LEU A 186 -3.36 10.20 -8.47
CA LEU A 186 -1.93 9.91 -8.34
C LEU A 186 -1.65 8.77 -7.35
N TRP A 187 -2.50 8.61 -6.33
CA TRP A 187 -2.31 7.61 -5.28
C TRP A 187 -2.83 6.20 -5.66
N ARG A 188 -3.73 6.09 -6.63
CA ARG A 188 -4.31 4.78 -7.03
C ARG A 188 -3.27 3.76 -7.52
N PRO A 189 -2.31 4.12 -8.39
CA PRO A 189 -1.23 3.21 -8.77
C PRO A 189 -0.32 2.85 -7.59
N LEU A 190 -0.23 3.72 -6.58
CA LEU A 190 0.54 3.43 -5.39
C LEU A 190 -0.18 2.42 -4.48
N ASP A 191 -1.50 2.55 -4.30
CA ASP A 191 -2.29 1.59 -3.50
C ASP A 191 -2.14 0.15 -3.99
N SER A 192 -2.20 -0.07 -5.31
CA SER A 192 -2.00 -1.43 -5.85
C SER A 192 -0.61 -1.92 -5.50
N ARG A 193 0.42 -1.08 -5.67
CA ARG A 193 1.80 -1.45 -5.38
C ARG A 193 2.07 -1.67 -3.90
N LEU A 194 1.38 -0.97 -3.02
CA LEU A 194 1.40 -1.20 -1.58
C LEU A 194 0.85 -2.58 -1.24
N VAL A 195 -0.31 -2.96 -1.79
CA VAL A 195 -0.86 -4.32 -1.58
C VAL A 195 0.15 -5.41 -2.02
N HIS A 196 0.83 -5.18 -3.13
CA HIS A 196 1.86 -6.12 -3.58
C HIS A 196 3.09 -6.13 -2.66
N LEU A 197 3.57 -4.96 -2.23
CA LEU A 197 4.66 -4.83 -1.26
C LEU A 197 4.29 -5.54 0.05
N GLU A 198 3.08 -5.33 0.55
CA GLU A 198 2.55 -5.94 1.76
C GLU A 198 2.57 -7.46 1.66
N THR A 199 2.13 -8.00 0.52
CA THR A 199 2.18 -9.44 0.23
C THR A 199 3.62 -9.94 0.26
N ARG A 200 4.56 -9.23 -0.38
CA ARG A 200 5.97 -9.64 -0.44
C ARG A 200 6.67 -9.58 0.91
N ILE A 201 6.48 -8.51 1.67
CA ILE A 201 7.05 -8.35 3.02
C ILE A 201 6.44 -9.40 3.96
N SER A 202 5.14 -9.67 3.85
CA SER A 202 4.47 -10.70 4.66
C SER A 202 5.02 -12.11 4.38
N GLN A 203 5.27 -12.44 3.11
CA GLN A 203 5.91 -13.70 2.74
C GLN A 203 7.37 -13.74 3.23
N HIS A 204 8.10 -12.64 3.10
CA HIS A 204 9.47 -12.53 3.62
C HIS A 204 9.53 -12.72 5.14
N LYS A 205 8.60 -12.11 5.89
CA LYS A 205 8.46 -12.29 7.35
C LYS A 205 8.24 -13.75 7.72
N LYS A 206 7.29 -14.43 7.08
CA LYS A 206 7.02 -15.86 7.33
C LYS A 206 8.26 -16.72 7.06
N TRP A 207 8.98 -16.42 5.98
CA TRP A 207 10.19 -17.16 5.65
C TRP A 207 11.32 -16.91 6.66
N LEU A 208 11.61 -15.64 6.98
CA LEU A 208 12.69 -15.26 7.86
C LEU A 208 12.48 -15.78 9.30
N GLN A 209 11.22 -15.78 9.77
CA GLN A 209 10.85 -16.42 11.02
C GLN A 209 11.17 -17.92 11.00
N LYS A 210 10.79 -18.66 9.95
CA LYS A 210 11.10 -20.10 9.85
C LYS A 210 12.58 -20.42 9.75
N GLU A 211 13.34 -19.61 9.03
CA GLU A 211 14.79 -19.76 8.91
C GLU A 211 15.50 -19.54 10.27
N THR A 212 14.93 -18.69 11.13
CA THR A 212 15.52 -18.32 12.45
C THR A 212 14.93 -19.06 13.66
N GLU A 213 13.72 -19.62 13.55
CA GLU A 213 13.07 -20.46 14.58
C GLU A 213 13.64 -21.89 14.61
N SER A 214 14.25 -22.35 13.51
CA SER A 214 14.68 -23.73 13.36
C SER A 214 16.01 -24.00 14.08
N GLN A 215 15.92 -24.46 15.34
CA GLN A 215 17.02 -25.18 15.98
C GLN A 215 17.30 -26.48 15.21
N VAL A 216 18.27 -26.47 14.29
CA VAL A 216 19.13 -27.59 13.79
C VAL A 216 18.46 -28.90 13.27
N GLN A 217 17.18 -29.19 13.49
CA GLN A 217 16.59 -30.52 13.30
C GLN A 217 15.64 -30.66 12.10
N GLN A 218 15.37 -29.60 11.34
CA GLN A 218 14.43 -29.63 10.20
C GLN A 218 14.99 -28.97 8.93
N TYR A 219 16.23 -29.28 8.57
CA TYR A 219 16.88 -28.74 7.36
C TYR A 219 16.07 -28.99 6.06
N ALA A 220 15.37 -30.13 5.98
CA ALA A 220 14.52 -30.47 4.84
C ALA A 220 13.30 -29.53 4.72
N ASP A 221 12.65 -29.18 5.84
CA ASP A 221 11.49 -28.29 5.85
C ASP A 221 11.91 -26.85 5.51
N VAL A 222 13.03 -26.39 6.06
CA VAL A 222 13.61 -25.07 5.74
C VAL A 222 13.96 -24.97 4.25
N SER A 223 14.54 -26.01 3.66
CA SER A 223 14.86 -26.07 2.23
C SER A 223 13.61 -26.03 1.34
N LEU A 224 12.53 -26.70 1.75
CA LEU A 224 11.25 -26.67 1.02
C LEU A 224 10.63 -25.27 1.04
N TYR A 225 10.52 -24.64 2.21
CA TYR A 225 10.02 -23.26 2.32
C TYR A 225 10.87 -22.26 1.55
N ARG A 226 12.18 -22.49 1.48
CA ARG A 226 13.10 -21.69 0.68
C ARG A 226 12.80 -21.79 -0.81
N LYS A 227 12.59 -23.00 -1.32
CA LYS A 227 12.22 -23.23 -2.73
C LYS A 227 10.88 -22.56 -3.05
N ASP A 228 9.92 -22.63 -2.15
CA ASP A 228 8.62 -21.98 -2.32
C ASP A 228 8.73 -20.45 -2.36
N TYR A 229 9.56 -19.86 -1.48
CA TYR A 229 9.78 -18.42 -1.45
C TYR A 229 10.51 -17.91 -2.70
N LEU A 230 11.58 -18.59 -3.13
CA LEU A 230 12.27 -18.27 -4.37
C LEU A 230 11.35 -18.40 -5.60
N GLY A 231 10.53 -19.45 -5.64
CA GLY A 231 9.53 -19.63 -6.69
C GLY A 231 8.43 -18.57 -6.65
N PHE A 232 8.07 -18.06 -5.47
CA PHE A 232 7.20 -16.88 -5.34
C PHE A 232 7.87 -15.62 -5.92
N LEU A 233 9.14 -15.35 -5.57
CA LEU A 233 9.86 -14.18 -6.10
C LEU A 233 10.05 -14.24 -7.62
N GLN A 234 10.33 -15.41 -8.18
CA GLN A 234 10.45 -15.60 -9.63
C GLN A 234 9.13 -15.35 -10.35
N ARG A 235 8.04 -16.00 -9.91
CA ARG A 235 6.69 -15.77 -10.45
C ARG A 235 6.32 -14.28 -10.38
N TYR A 236 6.67 -13.62 -9.30
CA TYR A 236 6.42 -12.20 -9.12
C TYR A 236 7.24 -11.33 -10.11
N SER A 237 8.52 -11.65 -10.32
CA SER A 237 9.37 -10.97 -11.29
C SER A 237 8.88 -11.14 -12.73
N GLU A 238 8.43 -12.35 -13.08
CA GLU A 238 7.85 -12.66 -14.40
C GLU A 238 6.53 -11.92 -14.64
N VAL A 239 5.67 -11.83 -13.63
CA VAL A 239 4.42 -11.05 -13.69
C VAL A 239 4.71 -9.55 -13.89
N LYS A 240 5.73 -9.00 -13.22
CA LYS A 240 6.15 -7.61 -13.39
C LYS A 240 6.76 -7.35 -14.78
N ALA A 241 7.50 -8.30 -15.35
CA ALA A 241 8.08 -8.19 -16.68
C ALA A 241 7.03 -8.32 -17.80
N ASN A 242 6.00 -9.13 -17.59
CA ASN A 242 4.99 -9.42 -18.61
C ASN A 242 3.82 -8.42 -18.65
N GLY A 243 3.73 -7.46 -17.72
CA GLY A 243 2.81 -6.30 -17.75
C GLY A 243 1.29 -6.57 -17.81
N HIS A 244 0.87 -7.81 -18.00
CA HIS A 244 -0.50 -8.17 -18.39
C HIS A 244 -1.44 -8.33 -17.18
N VAL A 245 -0.91 -8.69 -16.01
CA VAL A 245 -1.70 -8.90 -14.78
C VAL A 245 -2.05 -7.58 -14.10
N ASP A 246 -1.18 -6.57 -14.21
CA ASP A 246 -1.42 -5.23 -13.67
C ASP A 246 -2.69 -4.59 -14.28
N HIS A 247 -3.05 -4.94 -15.53
CA HIS A 247 -4.27 -4.43 -16.16
C HIS A 247 -5.55 -5.10 -15.63
N GLU A 248 -5.56 -6.41 -15.44
CA GLU A 248 -6.74 -7.16 -14.96
C GLU A 248 -6.96 -6.95 -13.45
N ASP A 249 -5.90 -7.02 -12.64
CA ASP A 249 -6.00 -6.75 -11.19
C ASP A 249 -6.37 -5.29 -10.92
N GLN A 250 -5.84 -4.33 -11.69
CA GLN A 250 -6.31 -2.95 -11.61
C GLN A 250 -7.76 -2.79 -12.08
N ARG A 251 -8.22 -3.59 -13.07
CA ARG A 251 -9.60 -3.54 -13.56
C ARG A 251 -10.56 -4.10 -12.52
N ILE A 252 -10.21 -5.21 -11.86
CA ILE A 252 -10.98 -5.84 -10.80
C ILE A 252 -11.00 -4.95 -9.55
N ALA A 253 -9.84 -4.40 -9.14
CA ALA A 253 -9.77 -3.45 -8.03
C ALA A 253 -10.58 -2.17 -8.30
N LYS A 254 -10.55 -1.64 -9.54
CA LYS A 254 -11.41 -0.51 -9.95
C LYS A 254 -12.89 -0.85 -9.86
N ARG A 255 -13.30 -2.09 -10.21
CA ARG A 255 -14.69 -2.54 -10.11
C ARG A 255 -15.12 -2.69 -8.64
N LEU A 256 -14.36 -3.41 -7.82
CA LEU A 256 -14.68 -3.63 -6.41
C LEU A 256 -14.77 -2.32 -5.63
N ARG A 257 -13.91 -1.34 -5.92
CA ARG A 257 -13.97 -0.01 -5.26
C ARG A 257 -15.18 0.83 -5.68
N ARG A 258 -15.66 0.70 -6.93
CA ARG A 258 -16.92 1.34 -7.35
C ARG A 258 -18.10 0.73 -6.60
N VAL A 259 -18.10 -0.60 -6.47
CA VAL A 259 -19.12 -1.33 -5.69
C VAL A 259 -19.09 -0.89 -4.22
N ALA A 260 -17.91 -0.85 -3.59
CA ALA A 260 -17.77 -0.42 -2.20
C ALA A 260 -18.19 1.05 -1.99
N LYS A 261 -17.87 1.95 -2.93
CA LYS A 261 -18.32 3.35 -2.88
C LYS A 261 -19.83 3.47 -2.98
N VAL A 262 -20.45 2.69 -3.88
CA VAL A 262 -21.91 2.65 -4.01
C VAL A 262 -22.54 2.03 -2.77
N GLN A 263 -21.98 0.94 -2.23
CA GLN A 263 -22.42 0.35 -0.96
C GLN A 263 -22.34 1.37 0.18
N ALA A 264 -21.23 2.08 0.34
CA ALA A 264 -21.10 3.11 1.37
C ALA A 264 -22.12 4.25 1.20
N TRP A 265 -22.40 4.66 -0.04
CA TRP A 265 -23.40 5.68 -0.35
C TRP A 265 -24.84 5.19 -0.05
N LEU A 266 -25.13 3.92 -0.35
CA LEU A 266 -26.42 3.28 -0.05
C LEU A 266 -26.59 2.99 1.45
N SER A 267 -25.50 2.68 2.15
CA SER A 267 -25.47 2.37 3.58
C SER A 267 -25.42 3.62 4.47
N SER A 268 -25.18 4.82 3.92
CA SER A 268 -25.19 6.08 4.71
C SER A 268 -26.60 6.60 5.02
N SER A 269 -27.65 5.82 4.78
CA SER A 269 -29.03 6.16 5.17
C SER A 269 -29.35 5.86 6.64
N GLY A 270 -28.37 5.42 7.42
CA GLY A 270 -28.53 5.07 8.84
C GLY A 270 -27.74 5.96 9.78
N MET A 271 -28.04 7.27 9.84
CA MET A 271 -27.71 8.06 11.02
C MET A 271 -28.77 9.15 11.23
N GLY A 272 -29.77 8.82 12.03
CA GLY A 272 -30.82 9.76 12.43
C GLY A 272 -32.13 9.09 12.82
N ASN A 273 -32.13 8.34 13.92
CA ASN A 273 -33.33 8.24 14.73
C ASN A 273 -33.70 9.67 15.19
N ALA A 274 -34.53 10.33 14.42
CA ALA A 274 -35.35 11.47 14.80
C ALA A 274 -36.77 11.25 14.26
N ARG A 275 -37.32 10.07 14.58
CA ARG A 275 -38.77 9.92 14.68
C ARG A 275 -39.18 10.52 16.02
N ASP A 276 -39.27 11.83 16.06
CA ASP A 276 -40.23 12.52 16.93
C ASP A 276 -40.41 13.97 16.45
N GLY A 277 -41.68 14.30 16.17
CA GLY A 277 -42.22 15.66 16.15
C GLY A 277 -41.67 16.62 15.09
N ASN A 278 -42.14 16.51 13.85
CA ASN A 278 -42.79 17.63 13.13
C ASN A 278 -43.09 17.26 11.67
N GLN A 279 -44.38 17.19 11.35
CA GLN A 279 -44.90 17.30 9.99
C GLN A 279 -44.71 18.74 9.48
N GLN A 280 -43.48 19.11 9.18
CA GLN A 280 -43.23 20.22 8.25
C GLN A 280 -42.90 19.61 6.90
N LEU A 281 -43.91 19.58 6.03
CA LEU A 281 -43.75 19.39 4.59
C LEU A 281 -42.66 20.34 4.11
N HIS A 282 -41.45 19.83 3.92
CA HIS A 282 -40.39 20.55 3.23
C HIS A 282 -40.86 20.77 1.80
N THR A 283 -41.12 22.04 1.46
CA THR A 283 -41.64 22.50 0.16
C THR A 283 -40.70 22.22 -1.02
N ASN A 284 -39.54 21.59 -0.79
CA ASN A 284 -38.54 21.24 -1.78
C ASN A 284 -38.14 19.75 -1.71
N SER A 285 -39.07 18.85 -1.37
CA SER A 285 -38.84 17.41 -1.53
C SER A 285 -38.81 17.04 -3.02
N SER A 286 -37.86 16.19 -3.41
CA SER A 286 -37.69 15.69 -4.77
C SER A 286 -38.79 14.69 -5.20
N ASP A 287 -39.88 14.58 -4.45
CA ASP A 287 -40.96 13.60 -4.68
C ASP A 287 -41.63 13.78 -6.05
N TRP A 288 -41.61 15.00 -6.61
CA TRP A 288 -42.11 15.26 -7.95
C TRP A 288 -41.39 14.42 -9.04
N PHE A 289 -40.10 14.11 -8.84
CA PHE A 289 -39.32 13.32 -9.78
C PHE A 289 -39.80 11.85 -9.82
N LEU A 290 -40.23 11.31 -8.68
CA LEU A 290 -40.72 9.93 -8.56
C LEU A 290 -42.06 9.73 -9.28
N HIS A 291 -42.79 10.80 -9.56
CA HIS A 291 -44.05 10.80 -10.30
C HIS A 291 -43.88 11.19 -11.77
N THR A 292 -42.66 11.43 -12.24
CA THR A 292 -42.42 11.81 -13.64
C THR A 292 -42.52 10.57 -14.52
N ASP A 293 -43.22 10.66 -15.66
CA ASP A 293 -43.40 9.54 -16.61
C ASP A 293 -42.07 8.93 -17.07
N ALA A 294 -41.03 9.75 -17.19
CA ALA A 294 -39.68 9.29 -17.52
C ALA A 294 -39.14 8.31 -16.47
N TYR A 295 -39.33 8.61 -15.18
CA TYR A 295 -38.89 7.75 -14.08
C TYR A 295 -39.68 6.44 -14.03
N SER A 296 -41.01 6.49 -14.19
CA SER A 296 -41.84 5.28 -14.24
C SER A 296 -41.44 4.34 -15.39
N ARG A 297 -41.17 4.91 -16.58
CA ARG A 297 -40.66 4.12 -17.73
C ARG A 297 -39.29 3.52 -17.48
N TRP A 298 -38.45 4.17 -16.66
CA TRP A 298 -37.16 3.60 -16.28
C TRP A 298 -37.35 2.49 -15.27
N ARG A 299 -38.10 2.69 -14.18
CA ARG A 299 -38.34 1.67 -13.15
C ARG A 299 -38.88 0.36 -13.75
N ASP A 300 -39.76 0.45 -14.73
CA ASP A 300 -40.49 -0.71 -15.25
C ASP A 300 -39.79 -1.41 -16.44
N LYS A 301 -38.58 -0.98 -16.85
CA LYS A 301 -37.86 -1.58 -17.99
C LYS A 301 -36.98 -2.78 -17.54
N PRO A 302 -37.10 -3.97 -18.15
CA PRO A 302 -36.30 -5.14 -17.80
C PRO A 302 -34.82 -4.98 -18.18
N PHE A 303 -33.93 -5.66 -17.44
CA PHE A 303 -32.48 -5.60 -17.65
C PHE A 303 -32.04 -6.47 -18.83
N GLU A 304 -31.56 -5.84 -19.91
CA GLU A 304 -30.94 -6.53 -21.04
C GLU A 304 -29.41 -6.60 -20.88
N SER A 305 -28.88 -7.82 -20.73
CA SER A 305 -27.45 -8.05 -20.48
C SER A 305 -26.57 -7.84 -21.72
N THR A 306 -27.15 -7.92 -22.91
CA THR A 306 -26.48 -7.84 -24.22
C THR A 306 -26.09 -6.40 -24.57
N GLU A 307 -26.96 -5.42 -24.31
CA GLU A 307 -26.65 -4.00 -24.46
C GLU A 307 -25.71 -3.48 -23.37
N ALA A 308 -25.59 -4.22 -22.25
CA ALA A 308 -24.86 -3.78 -21.07
C ALA A 308 -23.36 -3.60 -21.25
N ASN A 309 -22.79 -4.34 -22.20
CA ASN A 309 -21.36 -4.43 -22.45
C ASN A 309 -20.93 -3.77 -23.77
N ASN A 310 -21.88 -3.20 -24.53
CA ASN A 310 -21.59 -2.54 -25.80
C ASN A 310 -21.22 -1.06 -25.56
N SER A 311 -19.96 -0.71 -25.80
CA SER A 311 -19.41 0.63 -25.53
C SER A 311 -20.04 1.73 -26.40
N ASP A 312 -20.46 1.40 -27.61
CA ASP A 312 -21.04 2.36 -28.56
C ASP A 312 -22.50 2.67 -28.22
N ALA A 313 -23.25 1.67 -27.76
CA ALA A 313 -24.61 1.85 -27.25
C ALA A 313 -24.64 2.69 -25.95
N LEU A 314 -23.54 2.66 -25.17
CA LEU A 314 -23.43 3.37 -23.89
C LEU A 314 -23.23 4.88 -24.03
N LEU A 315 -22.65 5.37 -25.14
CA LEU A 315 -22.42 6.80 -25.36
C LEU A 315 -23.72 7.61 -25.45
N GLY A 316 -24.80 7.04 -25.98
CA GLY A 316 -26.09 7.71 -26.15
C GLY A 316 -27.05 7.61 -24.96
N ASN A 317 -26.93 6.56 -24.14
CA ASN A 317 -27.97 6.18 -23.17
C ASN A 317 -27.47 5.95 -21.73
N TRP A 318 -26.27 6.43 -21.38
CA TRP A 318 -25.65 6.22 -20.05
C TRP A 318 -26.53 6.68 -18.87
N GLN A 319 -27.30 7.75 -19.07
CA GLN A 319 -28.21 8.35 -18.08
C GLN A 319 -29.33 7.39 -17.66
N HIS A 320 -29.75 6.49 -18.55
CA HIS A 320 -30.76 5.47 -18.25
C HIS A 320 -30.26 4.35 -17.33
N ARG A 321 -28.96 4.28 -17.00
CA ARG A 321 -28.39 3.18 -16.20
C ARG A 321 -27.94 3.55 -14.79
N VAL A 322 -27.70 4.82 -14.50
CA VAL A 322 -27.24 5.27 -13.16
C VAL A 322 -28.27 4.94 -12.06
N LEU A 323 -29.54 4.74 -12.43
CA LEU A 323 -30.64 4.43 -11.51
C LEU A 323 -30.95 2.92 -11.33
N PHE A 324 -30.29 2.01 -12.07
CA PHE A 324 -30.64 0.57 -12.10
C PHE A 324 -29.83 -0.35 -11.18
N VAL A 325 -29.01 0.19 -10.27
CA VAL A 325 -28.14 -0.63 -9.40
C VAL A 325 -28.93 -1.37 -8.31
N GLN A 326 -30.27 -1.32 -8.29
CA GLN A 326 -31.06 -1.77 -7.14
C GLN A 326 -31.59 -3.21 -7.18
N ASP A 327 -31.55 -3.96 -8.29
CA ASP A 327 -32.33 -5.22 -8.35
C ASP A 327 -31.53 -6.54 -8.28
N TYR A 328 -30.20 -6.50 -8.25
CA TYR A 328 -29.40 -7.74 -8.19
C TYR A 328 -29.26 -8.35 -6.79
N ASN A 329 -29.71 -7.66 -5.72
CA ASN A 329 -29.63 -8.18 -4.35
C ASN A 329 -30.95 -8.75 -3.81
N LEU A 330 -32.09 -8.58 -4.49
CA LEU A 330 -33.38 -9.11 -4.03
C LEU A 330 -33.73 -10.49 -4.59
N THR A 331 -33.08 -10.94 -5.67
CA THR A 331 -33.36 -12.25 -6.29
C THR A 331 -32.55 -13.42 -5.71
N LEU A 332 -31.53 -13.18 -4.89
CA LEU A 332 -30.77 -14.24 -4.20
C LEU A 332 -31.27 -14.54 -2.78
N SER A 333 -32.13 -13.70 -2.19
CA SER A 333 -32.72 -13.93 -0.86
C SER A 333 -34.11 -14.61 -0.90
N GLY A 334 -34.66 -14.87 -2.09
CA GLY A 334 -36.04 -15.37 -2.25
C GLY A 334 -36.20 -16.86 -2.56
N ARG A 335 -35.13 -17.66 -2.59
CA ARG A 335 -35.18 -19.07 -3.03
C ARG A 335 -35.10 -20.14 -1.93
N GLU A 336 -35.12 -19.77 -0.65
CA GLU A 336 -35.07 -20.74 0.46
C GLU A 336 -36.33 -20.81 1.34
N SER A 337 -37.49 -20.32 0.88
CA SER A 337 -38.72 -20.38 1.68
C SER A 337 -39.97 -20.66 0.85
N CYS A 338 -40.04 -21.85 0.24
CA CYS A 338 -41.29 -22.46 -0.25
C CYS A 338 -41.11 -23.96 -0.46
N CYS A 339 -40.86 -24.71 0.61
CA CYS A 339 -40.97 -26.19 0.63
C CYS A 339 -41.39 -26.68 2.02
N SER A 340 -42.52 -26.20 2.54
CA SER A 340 -43.15 -26.79 3.74
C SER A 340 -44.52 -26.15 4.03
N SER A 341 -45.57 -26.70 3.43
CA SER A 341 -46.83 -27.04 4.13
C SER A 341 -47.87 -27.50 3.12
N GLY A 342 -48.08 -28.82 3.06
CA GLY A 342 -49.35 -29.36 2.60
C GLY A 342 -50.45 -28.93 3.55
N ARG A 343 -51.61 -28.58 3.00
CA ARG A 343 -52.88 -28.56 3.74
C ARG A 343 -53.53 -29.95 3.65
N PRO A 344 -54.37 -30.32 4.62
CA PRO A 344 -55.06 -31.61 4.67
C PRO A 344 -55.91 -31.88 3.43
#